data_AF-L0J6T3-F1
#
_entry.id   AF-L0J6T3-F1
#
_cell.length_a   1.000
_cell.length_b   1.000
_cell.length_c   1.000
_cell.angle_alpha   90.00
_cell.angle_beta   90.00
_cell.angle_gamma   90.00
#
_symmetry.space_group_name_H-M   'P 1'
#
loop_
_entity.id
_entity.type
_entity.pdbx_description
1 polymer ?
#
loop_
_entity_poly.entity_id
_entity_poly.type
_entity_poly.pdbx_seq_one_letter_code
_entity_poly.pdbx_strand_id
1 'polypeptide(L)'
;MSTAAEVQQWQKRAVCYLETSDAPEMWTSDRRPRDLLRKELQRMCQRCPVRVQCATEAVLTDAETGTYAGVYLPQNITANVARRTVALNELRAVAGLPSIGEEMSALGVSA
;
A
#
# COMPACT_ATOMS: atom_id res chain seq x y z
N MET A 1 20.43 -1.11 -2.62
CA MET A 1 19.85 -2.25 -1.89
C MET A 1 19.86 -1.88 -0.42
N SER A 2 18.79 -1.28 0.09
CA SER A 2 18.67 -0.95 1.52
C SER A 2 18.38 -2.21 2.30
N THR A 3 19.15 -2.46 3.36
CA THR A 3 19.05 -3.67 4.17
C THR A 3 17.75 -3.65 4.99
N ALA A 4 17.23 -4.82 5.37
CA ALA A 4 16.02 -4.97 6.19
C ALA A 4 16.02 -4.15 7.51
N ALA A 5 17.19 -3.70 7.98
CA ALA A 5 17.34 -2.83 9.13
C ALA A 5 16.89 -1.37 8.86
N GLU A 6 17.12 -0.83 7.66
CA GLU A 6 16.62 0.50 7.26
C GLU A 6 15.10 0.47 7.01
N VAL A 7 14.60 -0.66 6.49
CA VAL A 7 13.17 -0.93 6.27
C VAL A 7 12.37 -0.84 7.59
N GLN A 8 12.93 -1.30 8.71
CA GLN A 8 12.25 -1.19 10.02
C GLN A 8 12.28 0.22 10.64
N GLN A 9 13.22 1.10 10.25
CA GLN A 9 13.34 2.42 10.87
C GLN A 9 12.24 3.39 10.43
N TRP A 10 11.82 3.32 9.17
CA TRP A 10 10.78 4.23 8.68
C TRP A 10 9.41 3.88 9.29
N GLN A 11 9.12 2.60 9.50
CA GLN A 11 7.83 2.13 10.05
C GLN A 11 7.56 2.70 11.44
N LYS A 12 8.60 2.88 12.26
CA LYS A 12 8.50 3.51 13.60
C LYS A 12 8.05 4.98 13.55
N ARG A 13 8.13 5.63 12.40
CA ARG A 13 7.67 7.01 12.15
C ARG A 13 6.28 7.05 11.50
N ALA A 14 5.67 5.89 11.22
CA ALA A 14 4.36 5.83 10.60
C ALA A 14 3.27 6.24 11.60
N VAL A 15 2.33 7.06 11.15
CA VAL A 15 1.20 7.52 11.98
C VAL A 15 0.36 6.33 12.45
N CYS A 16 0.13 5.32 11.61
CA CYS A 16 -0.57 4.10 12.00
C CYS A 16 0.15 3.32 13.11
N TYR A 17 1.48 3.29 13.08
CA TYR A 17 2.27 2.67 14.13
C TYR A 17 2.21 3.49 15.43
N LEU A 18 2.28 4.81 15.34
CA LEU A 18 2.34 5.69 16.52
C LEU A 18 0.99 5.89 17.22
N GLU A 19 -0.10 5.94 16.45
CA GLU A 19 -1.43 6.29 16.99
C GLU A 19 -2.34 5.08 17.19
N THR A 20 -2.04 3.95 16.55
CA THR A 20 -2.92 2.75 16.55
C THR A 20 -2.12 1.46 16.70
N SER A 21 -1.01 1.47 17.45
CA SER A 21 -0.16 0.28 17.69
C SER A 21 -0.89 -0.88 18.35
N ASP A 22 -1.94 -0.57 19.12
CA ASP A 22 -2.77 -1.52 19.87
C ASP A 22 -3.90 -2.14 19.03
N ALA A 23 -4.10 -1.66 17.79
CA ALA A 23 -5.15 -2.14 16.88
C ALA A 23 -4.63 -2.45 15.47
N PRO A 24 -3.64 -3.35 15.28
CA PRO A 24 -3.08 -3.67 13.97
C PRO A 24 -4.11 -4.23 12.97
N GLU A 25 -5.13 -4.94 13.45
CA GLU A 25 -6.17 -5.57 12.65
C GLU A 25 -7.03 -4.58 11.85
N MET A 26 -7.06 -3.29 12.24
CA MET A 26 -7.74 -2.26 11.47
C MET A 26 -7.05 -1.97 10.13
N TRP A 27 -5.74 -2.27 10.03
CA TRP A 27 -4.91 -2.04 8.85
C TRP A 27 -4.73 -3.30 8.00
N THR A 28 -4.72 -4.48 8.60
CA THR A 28 -4.42 -5.76 7.95
C THR A 28 -5.66 -6.63 7.71
N SER A 29 -6.86 -6.07 7.84
CA SER A 29 -8.10 -6.82 7.62
C SER A 29 -8.20 -7.34 6.18
N ASP A 30 -8.51 -8.63 6.06
CA ASP A 30 -8.88 -9.26 4.79
C ASP A 30 -10.13 -8.65 4.14
N ARG A 31 -10.97 -8.00 4.94
CA ARG A 31 -12.19 -7.36 4.45
C ARG A 31 -11.91 -5.90 4.15
N ARG A 32 -12.45 -5.44 3.02
CA ARG A 32 -12.44 -4.02 2.70
C ARG A 32 -13.08 -3.22 3.85
N PRO A 33 -12.37 -2.22 4.39
CA PRO A 33 -12.92 -1.37 5.44
C PRO A 33 -14.23 -0.70 4.99
N ARG A 34 -15.18 -0.57 5.92
CA ARG A 34 -16.41 0.21 5.69
C ARG A 34 -16.06 1.66 5.36
N ASP A 35 -16.93 2.36 4.63
CA ASP A 35 -16.60 3.68 4.07
C ASP A 35 -16.12 4.72 5.09
N LEU A 36 -16.72 4.78 6.28
CA LEU A 36 -16.29 5.70 7.34
C LEU A 36 -14.87 5.38 7.82
N LEU A 37 -14.60 4.11 8.11
CA LEU A 37 -13.26 3.66 8.53
C LEU A 37 -12.25 3.89 7.41
N ARG A 38 -12.59 3.56 6.16
CA ARG A 38 -11.72 3.78 5.01
C ARG A 38 -11.31 5.26 4.86
N LYS A 39 -12.25 6.18 5.01
CA LYS A 39 -11.97 7.63 4.97
C LYS A 39 -11.05 8.04 6.12
N GLU A 40 -11.23 7.46 7.30
CA GLU A 40 -10.35 7.74 8.44
C GLU A 40 -8.92 7.25 8.18
N LEU A 41 -8.75 5.99 7.78
CA LEU A 41 -7.44 5.42 7.44
C LEU A 41 -6.76 6.25 6.33
N GLN A 42 -7.51 6.67 5.31
CA GLN A 42 -6.99 7.52 4.24
C GLN A 42 -6.49 8.87 4.77
N ARG A 43 -7.25 9.54 5.65
CA ARG A 43 -6.84 10.82 6.27
C ARG A 43 -5.57 10.66 7.10
N MET A 44 -5.48 9.58 7.89
CA MET A 44 -4.26 9.26 8.64
C MET A 44 -3.05 9.08 7.72
N CYS A 45 -3.21 8.35 6.61
CA CYS A 45 -2.13 8.14 5.67
C CYS A 45 -1.73 9.42 4.92
N GLN A 46 -2.66 10.33 4.63
CA GLN A 46 -2.36 11.60 3.96
C GLN A 46 -1.44 12.51 4.77
N ARG A 47 -1.49 12.45 6.11
CA ARG A 47 -0.60 13.18 7.02
C ARG A 47 0.64 12.39 7.45
N CYS A 48 0.81 11.16 6.96
CA CYS A 48 1.88 10.28 7.38
C CYS A 48 3.21 10.68 6.71
N PRO A 49 4.30 10.95 7.46
CA PRO A 49 5.57 11.42 6.90
C PRO A 49 6.31 10.36 6.08
N VAL A 50 5.89 9.10 6.20
CA VAL A 50 6.48 7.94 5.52
C VAL A 50 5.53 7.33 4.47
N ARG A 51 4.53 8.10 4.03
CA ARG A 51 3.51 7.63 3.08
C ARG A 51 4.11 7.11 1.77
N VAL A 52 5.10 7.81 1.23
CA VAL A 52 5.77 7.42 -0.02
C VAL A 52 6.54 6.11 0.18
N GLN A 53 7.35 6.00 1.24
CA GLN A 53 8.09 4.76 1.55
C GLN A 53 7.14 3.57 1.74
N CYS A 54 6.03 3.77 2.46
CA CYS A 54 5.00 2.74 2.65
C CYS A 54 4.41 2.26 1.32
N ALA A 55 4.10 3.18 0.40
CA ALA A 55 3.58 2.82 -0.92
C ALA A 55 4.62 2.08 -1.76
N THR A 56 5.88 2.56 -1.76
CA THR A 56 7.00 1.90 -2.46
C THR A 56 7.19 0.48 -1.96
N GLU A 57 7.25 0.27 -0.64
CA GLU A 57 7.43 -1.06 -0.07
C GLU A 57 6.26 -1.99 -0.40
N ALA A 58 5.02 -1.50 -0.31
CA ALA A 58 3.84 -2.29 -0.63
C ALA A 58 3.83 -2.78 -2.09
N VAL A 59 4.30 -1.95 -3.03
CA VAL A 59 4.43 -2.31 -4.45
C VAL A 59 5.57 -3.29 -4.67
N LEU A 60 6.77 -3.00 -4.13
CA LEU A 60 7.97 -3.79 -4.40
C LEU A 60 7.95 -5.18 -3.76
N THR A 61 7.22 -5.34 -2.66
CA THR A 61 7.12 -6.62 -1.95
C THR A 61 5.86 -7.41 -2.29
N ASP A 62 5.03 -6.92 -3.22
CA ASP A 62 3.70 -7.45 -3.50
C ASP A 62 2.90 -7.70 -2.20
N ALA A 63 2.77 -6.65 -1.39
CA ALA A 63 2.29 -6.77 -0.02
C ALA A 63 0.97 -7.53 0.13
N GLU A 64 0.81 -8.16 1.29
CA GLU A 64 -0.41 -8.86 1.67
C GLU A 64 -1.63 -7.93 1.73
N THR A 65 -2.81 -8.51 1.97
CA THR A 65 -4.05 -7.74 2.10
C THR A 65 -3.96 -6.71 3.22
N GLY A 66 -4.43 -5.50 2.96
CA GLY A 66 -4.47 -4.46 3.99
C GLY A 66 -4.63 -3.05 3.42
N THR A 67 -4.43 -2.04 4.25
CA THR A 67 -4.44 -0.63 3.86
C THR A 67 -3.05 -0.04 3.97
N TYR A 68 -2.49 0.38 2.84
CA TYR A 68 -1.14 0.93 2.72
C TYR A 68 -1.21 2.31 2.09
N ALA A 69 -0.53 3.30 2.66
CA ALA A 69 -0.51 4.68 2.13
C ALA A 69 -1.89 5.30 1.82
N GLY A 70 -2.95 4.80 2.45
CA GLY A 70 -4.35 5.22 2.30
C GLY A 70 -5.14 4.44 1.24
N VAL A 71 -4.53 3.43 0.62
CA VAL A 71 -5.12 2.57 -0.41
C VAL A 71 -5.36 1.18 0.17
N TYR A 72 -6.57 0.66 0.01
CA TYR A 72 -6.86 -0.73 0.37
C TYR A 72 -6.41 -1.67 -0.75
N LEU A 73 -5.50 -2.58 -0.41
CA LEU A 73 -4.96 -3.61 -1.27
C LEU A 73 -5.70 -4.93 -0.99
N PRO A 74 -6.51 -5.46 -1.94
CA PRO A 74 -7.25 -6.71 -1.76
C PRO A 74 -6.35 -7.95 -1.78
N GLN A 75 -6.87 -9.06 -1.25
CA GLN A 75 -6.24 -10.40 -1.33
C GLN A 75 -5.75 -10.74 -2.73
N ASN A 76 -4.57 -11.36 -2.80
CA ASN A 76 -3.99 -11.87 -4.03
C ASN A 76 -4.66 -13.21 -4.43
N ILE A 77 -5.90 -13.11 -4.90
CA ILE A 77 -6.70 -14.22 -5.40
C ILE A 77 -7.27 -13.87 -6.78
N THR A 78 -7.57 -14.88 -7.60
CA THR A 78 -8.08 -14.71 -8.97
C THR A 78 -9.30 -13.78 -9.05
N ALA A 79 -10.20 -13.86 -8.07
CA ALA A 79 -11.41 -13.02 -8.01
C ALA A 79 -11.14 -11.52 -7.82
N ASN A 80 -9.94 -11.14 -7.37
CA ASN A 80 -9.57 -9.77 -7.05
C ASN A 80 -8.55 -9.17 -8.01
N VAL A 81 -8.07 -9.89 -9.02
CA VAL A 81 -6.97 -9.45 -9.92
C VAL A 81 -7.17 -8.02 -10.41
N ALA A 82 -8.31 -7.71 -11.04
CA ALA A 82 -8.58 -6.36 -11.55
C ALA A 82 -8.58 -5.28 -10.46
N ARG A 83 -9.16 -5.57 -9.28
CA ARG A 83 -9.22 -4.62 -8.15
C ARG A 83 -7.84 -4.41 -7.53
N ARG A 84 -7.03 -5.48 -7.45
CA ARG A 84 -5.66 -5.44 -6.96
C ARG A 84 -4.76 -4.66 -7.91
N THR A 85 -4.91 -4.85 -9.22
CA THR A 85 -4.21 -4.03 -10.24
C THR A 85 -4.51 -2.55 -10.08
N VAL A 86 -5.78 -2.16 -9.86
CA VAL A 86 -6.15 -0.76 -9.59
C VAL A 86 -5.49 -0.25 -8.30
N ALA A 87 -5.58 -1.00 -7.20
CA ALA A 87 -4.95 -0.62 -5.93
C ALA A 87 -3.42 -0.48 -6.06
N LEU A 88 -2.76 -1.40 -6.76
CA LEU A 88 -1.32 -1.34 -7.00
C LEU A 88 -0.92 -0.15 -7.88
N ASN A 89 -1.73 0.24 -8.85
CA ASN A 89 -1.50 1.45 -9.64
C ASN A 89 -1.68 2.73 -8.80
N GLU A 90 -2.68 2.77 -7.92
CA GLU A 90 -2.83 3.88 -6.96
C GLU A 90 -1.62 3.98 -6.02
N LEU A 91 -1.12 2.84 -5.51
CA LEU A 91 0.09 2.80 -4.68
C LEU A 91 1.33 3.24 -5.47
N ARG A 92 1.50 2.78 -6.72
CA ARG A 92 2.59 3.23 -7.62
C ARG A 92 2.56 4.74 -7.82
N ALA A 93 1.38 5.33 -8.03
CA ALA A 93 1.22 6.78 -8.15
C ALA A 93 1.67 7.52 -6.88
N VAL A 94 1.34 7.01 -5.68
CA VAL A 94 1.81 7.57 -4.41
C VAL A 94 3.33 7.41 -4.23
N ALA A 95 3.88 6.31 -4.72
CA ALA A 95 5.30 6.00 -4.68
C ALA A 95 6.13 6.78 -5.72
N GLY A 96 5.48 7.46 -6.68
CA GLY A 96 6.16 8.10 -7.82
C GLY A 96 6.74 7.08 -8.81
N LEU A 97 6.16 5.88 -8.88
CA LEU A 97 6.54 4.80 -9.78
C LEU A 97 5.65 4.79 -11.04
N PRO A 98 6.15 4.28 -12.18
CA PRO A 98 5.31 4.06 -13.36
C PRO A 98 4.19 3.08 -13.04
N SER A 99 3.05 3.22 -13.71
CA SER A 99 1.95 2.25 -13.64
C SER A 99 2.39 0.89 -14.19
N ILE A 100 1.64 -0.17 -13.84
CA ILE A 100 1.90 -1.53 -14.35
C ILE A 100 1.88 -1.55 -15.88
N GLY A 101 0.96 -0.81 -16.51
CA GLY A 101 0.87 -0.74 -17.97
C GLY A 101 2.07 -0.07 -18.62
N GLU A 102 2.57 1.02 -18.03
CA GLU A 102 3.79 1.70 -18.50
C GLU A 102 5.03 0.82 -18.31
N GLU A 103 5.12 0.12 -17.18
CA GLU A 103 6.20 -0.81 -16.87
C GLU A 103 6.23 -1.99 -17.86
N MET A 104 5.07 -2.61 -18.13
CA MET A 104 4.95 -3.68 -19.13
C MET A 104 5.29 -3.20 -20.54
N SER A 105 4.85 -2.00 -20.89
CA SER A 105 5.16 -1.38 -22.19
C SER A 105 6.67 -1.14 -22.35
N ALA A 106 7.34 -0.67 -21.30
CA ALA A 106 8.79 -0.47 -21.29
C ALA A 106 9.57 -1.79 -21.42
N LEU A 107 9.01 -2.89 -20.90
CA LEU A 107 9.57 -4.24 -20.99
C LEU A 107 9.27 -4.94 -22.34
N GLY A 108 8.56 -4.28 -23.26
CA GLY A 108 8.19 -4.85 -24.56
C GLY A 108 7.15 -5.96 -24.48
N VAL A 109 6.45 -6.10 -23.35
CA VAL A 109 5.35 -7.06 -23.18
C VAL A 109 4.08 -6.40 -23.67
N SER A 110 3.63 -6.80 -24.86
CA SER A 110 2.31 -6.39 -25.38
C SER A 110 1.22 -7.13 -24.61
N ALA A 111 0.17 -6.40 -24.22
CA ALA A 111 -0.97 -6.88 -23.43
C ALA A 111 -1.78 -7.98 -24.12
#